data_AF-A0A1V5KC07-F1
#
_entry.id   AF-A0A1V5KC07-F1
#
_cell.length_a   1.000
_cell.length_b   1.000
_cell.length_c   1.000
_cell.angle_alpha   90.00
_cell.angle_beta   90.00
_cell.angle_gamma   90.00
#
_symmetry.space_group_name_H-M   'P 1'
#
loop_
_entity.id
_entity.type
_entity.pdbx_description
1 polymer ?
#
loop_
_entity_poly.entity_id
_entity_poly.type
_entity_poly.pdbx_seq_one_letter_code
_entity_poly.pdbx_strand_id
1 'polypeptide(L)'
;MQYWGSDTGARTFDLLVDGRIIATQNLNRQEPNRFYRVYYPLDRAWLTNQSEITVRFQAHAKNLAGGLYDLRIIRVGSENGF
;
A
#
# COMPACT_ATOMS: atom_id res chain seq x y z
N MET A 1 -1.35 1.52 4.68
CA MET A 1 -1.24 2.67 3.74
C MET A 1 -2.51 3.50 3.85
N GLN A 2 -2.42 4.84 3.82
CA GLN A 2 -3.59 5.73 3.83
C GLN A 2 -3.79 6.42 2.48
N TYR A 3 -5.04 6.42 2.00
CA TYR A 3 -5.45 7.00 0.73
C TYR A 3 -6.64 7.95 0.93
N TRP A 4 -6.84 8.86 -0.03
CA TRP A 4 -8.06 9.66 -0.12
C TRP A 4 -9.13 8.88 -0.88
N GLY A 5 -10.28 8.62 -0.25
CA GLY A 5 -11.29 7.75 -0.83
C GLY A 5 -12.17 8.38 -1.90
N SER A 6 -11.97 9.66 -2.23
CA SER A 6 -12.49 10.24 -3.48
C SER A 6 -11.45 10.30 -4.61
N ASP A 7 -10.25 9.73 -4.44
CA ASP A 7 -9.29 9.62 -5.56
C ASP A 7 -9.88 8.80 -6.71
N THR A 8 -9.64 9.27 -7.93
CA THR A 8 -10.18 8.70 -9.16
C THR A 8 -9.25 8.95 -10.35
N GLY A 9 -9.64 8.47 -11.53
CA GLY A 9 -8.84 8.48 -12.76
C GLY A 9 -8.00 7.22 -12.94
N ALA A 10 -7.02 7.27 -13.84
CA ALA A 10 -6.11 6.16 -14.10
C ALA A 10 -5.08 6.01 -12.95
N ARG A 11 -5.51 5.38 -11.86
CA ARG A 11 -4.76 5.19 -10.61
C ARG A 11 -4.59 3.72 -10.23
N THR A 12 -4.21 2.90 -11.20
CA THR A 12 -3.83 1.51 -10.96
C THR A 12 -2.31 1.37 -10.88
N PHE A 13 -1.83 0.78 -9.79
CA PHE A 13 -0.40 0.58 -9.54
C PHE A 13 -0.14 -0.67 -8.69
N ASP A 14 1.02 -1.27 -8.90
CA ASP A 14 1.51 -2.37 -8.09
C ASP A 14 2.26 -1.83 -6.87
N LEU A 15 2.08 -2.54 -5.76
CA LEU A 15 2.85 -2.39 -4.55
C LEU A 15 3.88 -3.49 -4.53
N LEU A 16 5.16 -3.12 -4.44
CA LEU A 16 6.26 -4.05 -4.36
C LEU A 16 7.06 -3.86 -3.08
N VAL A 17 7.52 -4.97 -2.52
CA VAL A 17 8.50 -5.01 -1.43
C VAL A 17 9.70 -5.80 -1.93
N ASP A 18 10.86 -5.16 -1.97
CA ASP A 18 12.11 -5.72 -2.50
C ASP A 18 11.95 -6.34 -3.89
N GLY A 19 11.19 -5.66 -4.74
CA GLY A 19 10.90 -6.08 -6.11
C GLY A 19 9.80 -7.15 -6.25
N ARG A 20 9.29 -7.72 -5.15
CA ARG A 20 8.15 -8.65 -5.18
C ARG A 20 6.83 -7.90 -5.12
N ILE A 21 5.93 -8.15 -6.07
CA ILE A 21 4.56 -7.62 -6.02
C ILE A 21 3.82 -8.26 -4.84
N ILE A 22 3.30 -7.42 -3.95
CA ILE A 22 2.48 -7.83 -2.79
C ILE A 22 0.99 -7.56 -3.01
N ALA A 23 0.65 -6.60 -3.87
CA ALA A 23 -0.71 -6.25 -4.23
C ALA A 23 -0.75 -5.34 -5.46
N THR A 24 -1.92 -5.26 -6.10
CA THR A 24 -2.26 -4.20 -7.05
C THR A 24 -3.35 -3.34 -6.43
N GLN A 25 -3.11 -2.03 -6.33
CA GLN A 25 -4.07 -1.04 -5.84
C GLN A 25 -4.66 -0.29 -7.03
N ASN A 26 -5.98 -0.20 -7.06
CA ASN A 26 -6.71 0.74 -7.92
C ASN A 26 -7.39 1.78 -7.03
N LEU A 27 -7.19 3.08 -7.25
CA LEU A 27 -7.95 4.13 -6.56
C LEU A 27 -9.10 4.59 -7.46
N ASN A 28 -10.32 4.21 -7.09
CA ASN A 28 -11.52 4.49 -7.86
C ASN A 28 -12.70 4.78 -6.94
N ARG A 29 -12.54 5.84 -6.13
CA ARG A 29 -13.59 6.39 -5.28
C ARG A 29 -14.20 5.37 -4.29
N GLN A 30 -13.38 4.50 -3.70
CA GLN A 30 -13.88 3.42 -2.83
C GLN A 30 -14.55 3.91 -1.55
N GLU A 31 -14.05 5.00 -0.97
CA GLU A 31 -14.50 5.51 0.33
C GLU A 31 -14.70 7.03 0.28
N PRO A 32 -15.74 7.50 -0.42
CA PRO A 32 -15.88 8.92 -0.76
C PRO A 32 -15.78 9.84 0.46
N ASN A 33 -15.09 10.97 0.26
CA ASN A 33 -14.97 12.10 1.18
C ASN A 33 -14.33 11.76 2.54
N ARG A 34 -13.57 10.67 2.62
CA ARG A 34 -12.78 10.34 3.81
C ARG A 34 -11.43 9.75 3.46
N PHE A 35 -10.48 9.90 4.38
CA PHE A 35 -9.30 9.06 4.37
C PHE A 35 -9.66 7.66 4.83
N TYR A 36 -9.05 6.66 4.21
CA TYR A 36 -9.18 5.27 4.61
C TYR A 36 -7.83 4.58 4.56
N ARG A 37 -7.71 3.49 5.33
CA ARG A 37 -6.48 2.69 5.40
C ARG A 37 -6.70 1.35 4.73
N VAL A 38 -5.71 0.93 3.96
CA VAL A 38 -5.58 -0.44 3.46
C VAL A 38 -4.35 -1.07 4.09
N TYR A 39 -4.53 -2.30 4.56
CA TYR A 39 -3.47 -3.09 5.16
C TYR A 39 -3.06 -4.19 4.20
N TYR A 40 -1.76 -4.26 3.95
CA TYR A 40 -1.16 -5.26 3.08
C TYR A 40 -0.31 -6.18 3.95
N PRO A 41 -0.70 -7.46 4.13
CA PRO A 41 0.08 -8.38 4.93
C PRO A 41 1.43 -8.61 4.27
N LEU A 42 2.49 -8.54 5.07
CA LEU A 42 3.83 -8.93 4.67
C LEU A 42 4.16 -10.25 5.35
N ASP A 43 4.72 -11.18 4.60
CA ASP A 43 5.23 -12.42 5.18
C ASP A 43 6.48 -12.11 6.02
N ARG A 44 6.50 -12.59 7.27
CA ARG A 44 7.65 -12.45 8.17
C ARG A 44 8.91 -13.03 7.56
N ALA A 45 8.79 -14.09 6.75
CA ALA A 45 9.92 -14.70 6.07
C ALA A 45 10.66 -13.71 5.14
N TRP A 46 9.97 -12.73 4.57
CA TRP A 46 10.59 -11.73 3.68
C TRP A 46 11.36 -10.65 4.45
N LEU A 47 11.05 -10.48 5.73
CA LEU A 47 11.61 -9.43 6.59
C LEU A 47 12.71 -9.95 7.54
N THR A 48 12.96 -11.25 7.54
CA THR A 48 13.93 -11.86 8.47
C THR A 48 15.36 -11.49 8.05
N ASN A 49 16.16 -11.04 9.02
CA ASN A 49 17.54 -10.58 8.83
C ASN A 49 17.72 -9.36 7.89
N GLN A 50 16.63 -8.68 7.52
CA GLN A 50 16.69 -7.45 6.75
C GLN A 50 16.76 -6.23 7.70
N SER A 51 17.74 -5.36 7.49
CA SER A 51 17.82 -4.07 8.19
C SER A 51 17.03 -2.97 7.48
N GLU A 52 16.75 -3.16 6.20
CA GLU A 52 16.06 -2.22 5.32
C GLU A 52 15.21 -3.01 4.31
N ILE A 53 14.09 -2.42 3.90
CA ILE A 53 13.30 -2.93 2.77
C ILE A 53 12.98 -1.78 1.82
N THR A 54 12.90 -2.07 0.54
CA THR A 54 12.44 -1.12 -0.47
C THR A 54 10.95 -1.32 -0.74
N VAL A 55 10.14 -0.33 -0.40
CA VAL A 55 8.73 -0.28 -0.81
C VAL A 55 8.60 0.56 -2.08
N ARG A 56 8.09 -0.04 -3.15
CA ARG A 56 7.95 0.61 -4.45
C ARG A 56 6.50 0.63 -4.90
N PHE A 57 6.05 1.80 -5.32
CA PHE A 57 4.73 2.02 -5.92
C PHE A 57 4.93 2.16 -7.43
N GLN A 58 4.55 1.14 -8.18
CA GLN A 58 4.78 1.10 -9.64
C GLN A 58 3.48 1.31 -10.39
N ALA A 59 3.33 2.48 -11.01
CA ALA A 59 2.20 2.74 -11.89
C ALA A 59 2.16 1.73 -13.05
N HIS A 60 0.96 1.26 -13.39
CA HIS A 60 0.73 0.58 -14.66
C HIS A 60 0.90 1.58 -15.82
N ALA A 61 1.04 1.06 -17.05
CA ALA A 61 1.16 1.92 -18.22
C ALA A 61 0.00 2.94 -18.29
N LYS A 62 0.35 4.20 -18.54
CA LYS A 62 -0.60 5.35 -18.61
C LYS A 62 -1.38 5.62 -17.32
N ASN A 63 -1.01 5.01 -16.20
CA ASN A 63 -1.58 5.28 -14.89
C ASN A 63 -0.60 6.12 -14.06
N LEU A 64 -1.06 6.58 -12.90
CA LEU A 64 -0.23 7.20 -11.86
C LEU A 64 -0.36 6.40 -10.56
N ALA A 65 0.72 6.31 -9.80
CA ALA A 65 0.71 5.70 -8.48
C ALA A 65 0.41 6.75 -7.40
N GLY A 66 -0.47 6.43 -6.45
CA GLY A 66 -0.99 7.38 -5.44
C GLY A 66 -2.32 8.06 -5.82
N GLY A 67 -2.84 9.01 -5.05
CA GLY A 67 -2.18 9.73 -3.95
C GLY A 67 -1.99 8.91 -2.67
N LEU A 68 -0.79 8.97 -2.09
CA LEU A 68 -0.44 8.29 -0.84
C LEU A 68 -0.26 9.34 0.26
N TYR A 69 -1.00 9.19 1.36
CA TYR A 69 -1.04 10.20 2.43
C TYR A 69 -0.38 9.74 3.73
N ASP A 70 -0.19 8.43 3.90
CA ASP A 70 0.58 7.84 5.00
C ASP A 70 1.08 6.44 4.61
N LEU A 71 2.32 6.13 5.01
CA LEU A 71 2.94 4.81 4.88
C LEU A 71 3.54 4.43 6.22
N ARG A 72 3.11 3.29 6.74
CA ARG A 72 3.62 2.72 7.98
C ARG A 72 3.77 1.22 7.84
N ILE A 73 4.89 0.71 8.33
CA ILE A 73 5.07 -0.70 8.64
C ILE A 73 4.66 -0.86 10.10
N ILE A 74 3.76 -1.79 10.38
CA ILE A 74 3.31 -2.10 11.73
C ILE A 74 3.64 -3.54 12.08
N ARG A 75 4.07 -3.76 13.33
CA ARG A 75 4.08 -5.11 13.88
C ARG A 75 2.66 -5.46 14.30
N VAL A 76 2.12 -6.52 13.70
CA VAL A 76 0.84 -7.10 14.13
C VAL A 76 1.06 -7.83 15.45
N GLY A 77 0.29 -7.46 16.45
CA GLY A 77 0.26 -8.01 17.80
C GLY A 77 -1.07 -7.65 18.45
N SER A 78 -1.46 -8.37 19.50
CA SER A 78 -2.76 -8.26 20.18
C SER A 78 -3.09 -6.84 20.66
N GLU A 79 -2.07 -6.02 20.88
CA GLU A 79 -2.16 -4.62 21.29
C GLU A 79 -2.57 -3.64 20.17
N ASN A 80 -2.52 -4.05 18.90
CA ASN A 80 -2.85 -3.20 17.74
C ASN A 80 -4.18 -3.56 17.05
N GLY A 81 -4.97 -4.47 17.62
CA GLY A 81 -6.30 -4.84 17.12
C GLY A 81 -6.29 -5.65 15.81
N PHE A 82 -5.21 -6.41 15.58
CA PHE A 82 -5.02 -7.33 14.45
C PHE A 82 -4.83 -8.76 14.94
#